data_AF-A0A3D3AC77-F1
#
_entry.id   AF-A0A3D3AC77-F1
#
_cell.length_a   1.000
_cell.length_b   1.000
_cell.length_c   1.000
_cell.angle_alpha   90.00
_cell.angle_beta   90.00
_cell.angle_gamma   90.00
#
_symmetry.space_group_name_H-M   'P 1'
#
loop_
_entity.id
_entity.type
_entity.pdbx_description
1 polymer ?
#
loop_
_entity_poly.entity_id
_entity_poly.type
_entity_poly.pdbx_seq_one_letter_code
_entity_poly.pdbx_strand_id
1 'polypeptide(L)' 'ILLQPVIPTGAGQLLDLLKVDSSKRDFAALGPDNRLQGGTPLPKPEGVFPRLSALEEASEI' A
#
# COMPACT_ATOMS: atom_id res chain seq x y z
N ILE A 1 3.66 4.00 -4.37
CA ILE A 1 4.32 4.20 -5.68
C ILE A 1 5.78 3.73 -5.64
N LEU A 2 6.66 4.35 -4.83
CA LEU A 2 8.09 4.00 -4.78
C LEU A 2 8.42 2.56 -4.35
N LEU A 3 7.56 1.93 -3.54
CA LEU A 3 7.77 0.55 -3.06
C LEU A 3 7.31 -0.54 -4.03
N GLN A 4 6.62 -0.18 -5.13
CA GLN A 4 6.11 -1.18 -6.09
C GLN A 4 7.19 -2.07 -6.71
N PRO A 5 8.42 -1.62 -6.99
CA PRO A 5 9.47 -2.51 -7.51
C PRO A 5 9.98 -3.55 -6.49
N VAL A 6 9.77 -3.31 -5.19
CA VAL A 6 10.30 -4.17 -4.11
C VAL A 6 9.21 -5.12 -3.59
N ILE A 7 7.99 -4.61 -3.42
CA ILE A 7 6.84 -5.34 -2.89
C ILE A 7 5.59 -5.03 -3.72
N PRO A 8 5.53 -5.47 -5.00
CA PRO A 8 4.50 -5.03 -5.95
C PRO A 8 3.07 -5.27 -5.46
N THR A 9 2.79 -6.44 -4.89
CA THR A 9 1.46 -6.78 -4.38
C THR A 9 1.05 -5.92 -3.18
N GLY A 10 1.89 -5.86 -2.13
CA GLY A 10 1.58 -5.07 -0.93
C GLY A 10 1.53 -3.56 -1.21
N ALA A 11 2.42 -3.06 -2.07
CA ALA A 11 2.37 -1.67 -2.51
C ALA A 11 1.10 -1.38 -3.33
N GLY A 12 0.65 -2.33 -4.17
CA GLY A 12 -0.60 -2.25 -4.90
C GLY A 12 -1.81 -2.14 -3.96
N GLN A 13 -1.92 -3.05 -2.99
CA GLN A 13 -2.99 -3.04 -1.99
C GLN A 13 -3.03 -1.74 -1.18
N LEU A 14 -1.86 -1.21 -0.79
CA LEU A 14 -1.79 0.08 -0.11
C LEU A 14 -2.29 1.23 -1.01
N LEU A 15 -1.97 1.19 -2.31
CA LEU A 15 -2.43 2.20 -3.28
C LEU A 15 -3.93 2.06 -3.59
N ASP A 16 -4.49 0.86 -3.54
CA ASP A 16 -5.93 0.61 -3.62
C ASP A 16 -6.67 1.26 -2.44
N LEU A 17 -6.15 1.07 -1.21
CA LEU A 17 -6.70 1.69 0.00
C LEU A 17 -6.68 3.23 -0.05
N LEU A 18 -5.71 3.80 -0.78
CA LEU A 18 -5.59 5.25 -1.01
C LEU A 18 -6.36 5.73 -2.26
N LYS A 19 -7.10 4.84 -2.94
CA LYS A 19 -7.80 5.13 -4.21
C LYS A 19 -6.90 5.73 -5.29
N VAL A 20 -5.62 5.36 -5.31
CA VAL A 20 -4.73 5.75 -6.40
C VAL A 20 -5.00 4.84 -7.58
N ASP A 21 -5.59 5.36 -8.66
CA ASP A 21 -5.87 4.61 -9.88
C ASP A 21 -4.62 3.88 -10.42
N SER A 22 -4.77 2.67 -10.96
CA SER A 22 -3.64 1.86 -11.46
C SER A 22 -2.86 2.56 -12.58
N SER A 23 -3.51 3.39 -13.40
CA SER A 23 -2.88 4.21 -14.44
C SER A 23 -2.00 5.34 -13.87
N LYS A 24 -2.12 5.66 -12.58
CA LYS A 24 -1.38 6.74 -11.89
C LYS A 24 -0.39 6.20 -10.86
N ARG A 25 0.16 5.01 -11.10
CA ARG A 25 1.13 4.38 -10.19
C ARG A 25 2.56 4.36 -10.72
N ASP A 26 2.84 5.05 -11.81
CA ASP A 26 4.23 5.25 -12.25
C ASP A 26 4.92 6.38 -11.46
N PHE A 27 6.18 6.65 -11.78
CA PHE A 27 6.93 7.73 -11.13
C PHE A 27 6.55 9.12 -11.65
N ALA A 28 5.86 9.25 -12.79
CA ALA A 28 5.35 10.54 -13.27
C ALA A 28 4.19 11.06 -12.40
N ALA A 29 3.48 10.16 -11.72
CA ALA A 29 2.46 10.51 -10.72
C ALA A 29 3.04 11.00 -9.38
N LEU A 30 4.35 11.16 -9.22
CA LEU A 30 4.96 11.74 -8.02
C LEU A 30 5.04 13.26 -8.13
N GLY A 31 4.64 13.97 -7.08
CA GLY A 31 4.81 15.41 -6.98
C GLY A 31 3.55 16.15 -6.54
N PRO A 32 3.58 17.49 -6.55
CA PRO A 32 2.46 18.35 -6.14
C PRO A 32 1.19 18.13 -6.99
N ASP A 33 1.34 17.93 -8.29
CA ASP A 33 0.23 17.87 -9.25
C ASP A 33 -0.62 16.60 -9.11
N ASN A 34 -0.09 15.57 -8.45
CA ASN A 34 -0.72 14.26 -8.27
C ASN A 34 -0.89 13.91 -6.79
N ARG A 35 -0.98 14.92 -5.91
CA ARG A 35 -1.28 14.72 -4.49
C ARG A 35 -2.67 14.11 -4.30
N LEU A 36 -2.83 13.39 -3.20
CA LEU A 36 -4.14 12.89 -2.78
C LEU A 36 -5.07 14.08 -2.55
N GLN A 37 -6.28 13.98 -3.09
CA GLN A 37 -7.30 15.01 -2.94
C GLN A 37 -8.03 14.83 -1.61
N GLY A 38 -8.05 15.88 -0.80
CA GLY A 38 -8.82 15.91 0.44
C GLY A 38 -10.32 15.69 0.18
N GLY A 39 -11.00 15.01 1.11
CA GLY A 39 -12.42 14.68 0.96
C GLY A 39 -12.71 13.47 0.08
N THR A 40 -11.70 12.84 -0.54
CA THR A 40 -11.87 11.59 -1.27
C THR A 40 -12.36 10.48 -0.31
N PRO A 41 -13.54 9.88 -0.53
CA PRO A 41 -14.02 8.80 0.32
C PRO A 41 -13.17 7.55 0.08
N LEU A 42 -12.48 7.10 1.11
CA LEU A 42 -11.63 5.91 1.06
C LEU A 42 -12.42 4.66 1.48
N PRO A 43 -12.03 3.47 0.97
CA PRO A 43 -12.59 2.21 1.46
C PRO A 43 -12.23 1.99 2.94
N LYS A 44 -12.87 1.00 3.55
CA LYS A 44 -12.53 0.57 4.90
C LYS A 44 -11.04 0.14 4.93
N PRO A 45 -10.24 0.59 5.91
CA PRO A 45 -8.86 0.15 6.04
C PRO A 45 -8.76 -1.36 6.28
N GLU A 46 -7.81 -2.01 5.61
CA GLU A 46 -7.52 -3.44 5.72
C GLU A 46 -6.03 -3.68 6.00
N GLY A 47 -5.71 -4.82 6.62
CA GLY A 47 -4.34 -5.21 6.88
C GLY A 47 -3.64 -5.66 5.59
N VAL A 48 -2.57 -4.95 5.20
CA VAL A 48 -1.77 -5.28 4.00
C VAL A 48 -0.59 -6.19 4.33
N PHE A 49 0.05 -5.99 5.48
CA PHE A 49 1.21 -6.76 5.91
C PHE A 49 0.89 -7.47 7.22
N PRO A 50 0.54 -8.77 7.20
CA PRO A 50 0.32 -9.53 8.42
C PRO A 50 1.63 -9.68 9.20
N ARG A 51 1.51 -9.87 10.51
CA ARG A 51 2.63 -10.22 11.38
C ARG A 51 3.17 -11.60 10.96
N LEU A 52 4.49 -11.76 11.01
CA LEU A 52 5.14 -13.05 10.78
C LEU A 52 4.98 -13.95 12.02
N SER A 53 4.27 -15.07 11.87
CA SER A 53 3.95 -16.01 12.97
C SER A 53 5.08 -16.99 13.33
N ALA A 54 6.07 -17.20 12.45
CA ALA A 54 7.17 -18.14 12.71
C ALA A 54 8.05 -17.76 13.93
N LEU A 55 8.02 -16.49 14.35
CA LEU A 55 8.71 -16.01 15.55
C LEU A 55 7.96 -16.36 16.85
N GLU A 56 6.67 -16.70 16.75
CA GLU A 56 5.85 -17.14 17.89
C GLU A 56 6.04 -18.65 18.14
N GLU A 57 6.11 -19.46 17.08
CA GLU A 57 6.39 -20.92 17.16
C GLU A 57 7.76 -21.24 17.80
N ALA A 58 8.78 -20.40 17.57
CA ALA A 58 10.09 -20.56 18.20
C ALA A 58 10.14 -20.18 19.69
N SER A 59 9.11 -19.51 20.21
CA SER A 59 8.99 -19.14 21.63
C SER A 59 8.17 -20.14 22.45
N GLU A 60 7.51 -21.09 21.78
CA GLU A 60 6.71 -22.16 22.39
C GLU A 60 7.44 -23.52 22.40
N ILE A 61 8.68 -23.59 21.90
CA ILE A 61 9.60 -24.74 22.01
C ILE A 61 10.71 -24.39 23.01
#